data_AF-A0A949XE17-F1
#
_entry.id   AF-A0A949XE17-F1
#
_cell.length_a   1.000
_cell.length_b   1.000
_cell.length_c   1.000
_cell.angle_alpha   90.00
_cell.angle_beta   90.00
_cell.angle_gamma   90.00
#
_symmetry.space_group_name_H-M   'P 1'
#
loop_
_entity.id
_entity.type
_entity.pdbx_description
1 polymer ?
#
loop_
_entity_poly.entity_id
_entity_poly.type
_entity_poly.pdbx_seq_one_letter_code
_entity_poly.pdbx_strand_id
1 'polypeptide(L)'
;MELLNSNDIICGIVKELPEVMTDPHLLQRGALQSIDHPQLGPITIFTSPLRFNGEPSRPHSPSPMLGADNEQVYRGELGFSADEFASLRERKII
;
A
#
# COMPACT_ATOMS: atom_id res chain seq x y z
N MET A 1 -13.95 -29.86 -6.38
CA MET A 1 -13.99 -29.40 -4.97
C MET A 1 -15.09 -30.11 -4.19
N GLU A 2 -16.35 -30.11 -4.65
CA GLU A 2 -17.49 -30.71 -3.94
C GLU A 2 -17.28 -32.18 -3.50
N LEU A 3 -16.81 -33.04 -4.42
CA LEU A 3 -16.50 -34.44 -4.11
C LEU A 3 -15.40 -34.61 -3.03
N LEU A 4 -14.38 -33.76 -3.04
CA LEU A 4 -13.28 -33.85 -2.06
C LEU A 4 -13.75 -33.35 -0.69
N ASN A 5 -14.51 -32.23 -0.68
CA ASN A 5 -15.06 -31.64 0.53
C ASN A 5 -16.07 -32.58 1.23
N SER A 6 -16.91 -33.30 0.48
CA SER A 6 -17.88 -34.23 1.07
C SER A 6 -17.25 -35.48 1.69
N ASN A 7 -15.95 -35.69 1.47
CA ASN A 7 -15.16 -36.77 2.05
C ASN A 7 -14.09 -36.26 3.03
N ASP A 8 -14.21 -35.01 3.52
CA ASP A 8 -13.29 -34.37 4.47
C ASP A 8 -11.82 -34.33 4.01
N ILE A 9 -11.58 -34.31 2.69
CA ILE A 9 -10.24 -34.21 2.12
C ILE A 9 -9.82 -32.74 2.06
N ILE A 10 -8.74 -32.40 2.78
CA ILE A 10 -8.14 -31.06 2.74
C ILE A 10 -7.61 -30.79 1.33
N CYS A 11 -8.23 -29.83 0.66
CA CYS A 11 -7.83 -29.41 -0.68
C CYS A 11 -8.05 -27.90 -0.87
N GLY A 12 -7.34 -27.32 -1.83
CA GLY A 12 -7.44 -25.91 -2.19
C GLY A 12 -7.11 -25.71 -3.66
N ILE A 13 -7.70 -24.68 -4.26
CA ILE A 13 -7.40 -24.30 -5.64
C ILE A 13 -6.07 -23.55 -5.66
N VAL A 14 -5.16 -23.93 -6.56
CA VAL A 14 -3.98 -23.12 -6.87
C VAL A 14 -4.44 -22.01 -7.80
N LYS A 15 -4.42 -20.78 -7.30
CA LYS A 15 -4.83 -19.59 -8.05
C LYS A 15 -3.65 -18.94 -8.72
N GLU A 16 -3.87 -18.42 -9.92
CA GLU A 16 -2.96 -17.52 -10.61
C GLU A 16 -3.08 -16.10 -10.06
N LEU A 17 -2.04 -15.28 -10.27
CA LEU A 17 -1.98 -13.93 -9.73
C LEU A 17 -3.20 -13.05 -10.10
N PRO A 18 -3.70 -13.02 -11.36
CA PRO A 18 -4.87 -12.22 -11.70
C PRO A 18 -6.15 -12.62 -10.95
N GLU A 19 -6.29 -13.92 -10.66
CA GLU A 19 -7.44 -14.45 -9.91
C GLU A 19 -7.36 -14.04 -8.43
N VAL A 20 -6.15 -14.00 -7.87
CA VAL A 20 -5.92 -13.50 -6.51
C VAL A 20 -6.23 -12.01 -6.44
N MET A 21 -5.70 -11.22 -7.38
CA MET A 21 -5.82 -9.74 -7.38
C MET A 21 -7.26 -9.23 -7.55
N THR A 22 -8.18 -10.09 -7.96
CA THR A 22 -9.61 -9.76 -8.14
C THR A 22 -10.52 -10.58 -7.23
N ASP A 23 -9.96 -11.34 -6.28
CA ASP A 23 -10.72 -12.20 -5.38
C ASP A 23 -11.68 -11.39 -4.47
N PRO A 24 -13.01 -11.60 -4.58
CA PRO A 24 -13.99 -10.88 -3.78
C PRO A 24 -13.82 -11.07 -2.27
N HIS A 25 -13.41 -12.26 -1.83
CA HIS A 25 -13.18 -12.55 -0.42
C HIS A 25 -11.99 -11.76 0.11
N LEU A 26 -10.89 -11.70 -0.65
CA LEU A 26 -9.70 -10.94 -0.26
C LEU A 26 -9.96 -9.44 -0.20
N LEU A 27 -10.75 -8.91 -1.13
CA LEU A 27 -11.19 -7.50 -1.11
C LEU A 27 -12.11 -7.22 0.08
N GLN A 28 -13.12 -8.06 0.32
CA GLN A 28 -14.09 -7.86 1.40
C GLN A 28 -13.44 -7.91 2.80
N ARG A 29 -12.42 -8.76 2.99
CA ARG A 29 -11.65 -8.82 4.24
C ARG A 29 -10.53 -7.77 4.34
N GLY A 30 -10.44 -6.90 3.34
CA GLY A 30 -9.43 -5.84 3.23
C GLY A 30 -8.00 -6.36 3.10
N ALA A 31 -7.80 -7.63 2.73
CA ALA A 31 -6.47 -8.18 2.44
C ALA A 31 -5.91 -7.59 1.13
N LEU A 32 -6.81 -7.28 0.21
CA LEU A 32 -6.57 -6.44 -0.95
C LEU A 32 -7.32 -5.12 -0.79
N GLN A 33 -6.72 -4.04 -1.29
CA GLN A 33 -7.35 -2.73 -1.37
C GLN A 33 -7.09 -2.14 -2.76
N SER A 34 -8.12 -1.54 -3.36
CA SER A 34 -7.95 -0.71 -4.55
C SER A 34 -7.62 0.72 -4.14
N ILE A 35 -6.59 1.30 -4.78
CA ILE A 35 -6.15 2.67 -4.56
C ILE A 35 -5.93 3.37 -5.90
N ASP A 36 -6.16 4.68 -5.94
CA ASP A 36 -5.84 5.51 -7.10
C ASP A 36 -4.40 6.02 -7.01
N HIS A 37 -3.51 5.50 -7.85
CA HIS A 37 -2.12 5.91 -7.91
C HIS A 37 -1.94 7.06 -8.93
N PRO A 38 -1.27 8.18 -8.57
CA PRO A 38 -1.16 9.36 -9.45
C PRO A 38 -0.58 9.09 -10.84
N GLN A 39 0.28 8.07 -10.98
CA GLN A 39 0.92 7.70 -12.24
C GLN A 39 0.36 6.43 -12.89
N LEU A 40 -0.19 5.51 -12.09
CA LEU A 40 -0.59 4.18 -12.57
C LEU A 40 -2.11 4.05 -12.71
N GLY A 41 -2.87 5.05 -12.25
CA GLY A 41 -4.32 4.97 -12.17
C GLY A 41 -4.76 4.00 -11.06
N PRO A 42 -5.96 3.41 -11.19
CA PRO A 42 -6.48 2.48 -10.19
C PRO A 42 -5.66 1.18 -10.19
N ILE A 43 -5.09 0.85 -9.03
CA ILE A 43 -4.33 -0.39 -8.82
C ILE A 43 -4.84 -1.12 -7.58
N THR A 44 -4.66 -2.45 -7.57
CA THR A 44 -4.95 -3.28 -6.40
C THR A 44 -3.64 -3.64 -5.70
N ILE A 45 -3.59 -3.44 -4.38
CA ILE A 45 -2.42 -3.73 -3.56
C ILE A 45 -2.78 -4.68 -2.41
N PHE A 46 -1.78 -5.39 -1.91
CA PHE A 46 -1.89 -6.09 -0.63
C PHE A 46 -1.78 -5.11 0.53
N THR A 47 -2.57 -5.37 1.58
CA THR A 47 -2.46 -4.67 2.85
C THR A 47 -1.74 -5.54 3.88
N SER A 48 -1.59 -5.05 5.12
CA SER A 48 -1.09 -5.86 6.22
C SER A 48 -1.85 -7.21 6.31
N PRO A 49 -1.18 -8.36 6.50
CA PRO A 49 -1.85 -9.64 6.70
C PRO A 49 -2.46 -9.78 8.11
N LEU A 50 -2.07 -8.91 9.04
CA LEU A 50 -2.52 -8.95 10.42
C LEU A 50 -3.84 -8.21 10.60
N ARG A 51 -4.68 -8.71 11.51
CA ARG A 51 -5.94 -8.08 11.92
C ARG A 51 -5.95 -7.98 13.44
N PHE A 52 -6.25 -6.79 13.93
CA PHE A 52 -6.30 -6.50 15.36
C PHE A 52 -7.76 -6.27 15.75
N ASN A 53 -8.23 -6.93 16.80
CA ASN A 53 -9.59 -6.77 17.26
C ASN A 53 -9.82 -5.34 17.76
N GLY A 54 -10.92 -4.71 17.34
CA GLY A 54 -11.24 -3.32 17.68
C GLY A 54 -10.49 -2.26 16.87
N GLU A 55 -9.54 -2.65 16.02
CA GLU A 55 -8.74 -1.72 15.22
C GLU A 55 -9.00 -1.94 13.72
N PRO A 56 -9.53 -0.95 12.99
CA PRO A 56 -9.73 -1.08 11.56
C PRO A 56 -8.38 -1.15 10.82
N SER A 57 -8.35 -1.86 9.69
CA SER A 57 -7.20 -1.77 8.78
C SER A 57 -7.02 -0.31 8.35
N ARG A 58 -5.78 0.18 8.39
CA ARG A 58 -5.47 1.52 7.92
C ARG A 58 -5.67 1.60 6.41
N PRO A 59 -6.30 2.68 5.90
CA PRO A 59 -6.37 2.90 4.48
C PRO A 59 -4.96 3.09 3.93
N HIS A 60 -4.65 2.42 2.83
CA HIS A 60 -3.43 2.69 2.10
C HIS A 60 -3.61 3.89 1.18
N SER A 61 -2.60 4.74 1.14
CA SER A 61 -2.42 5.78 0.13
C SER A 61 -1.25 5.43 -0.78
N PRO A 62 -1.20 5.98 -2.00
CA PRO A 62 -0.02 5.91 -2.86
C PRO A 62 1.23 6.37 -2.12
N SER A 63 2.37 5.74 -2.41
CA SER A 63 3.67 6.20 -1.91
C SER A 63 3.95 7.61 -2.45
N PRO A 64 4.55 8.50 -1.63
CA PRO A 64 4.92 9.82 -2.08
C PRO A 64 5.98 9.74 -3.19
N MET A 65 6.02 10.80 -4.02
CA MET A 65 7.08 10.96 -5.00
C MET A 65 8.42 11.22 -4.31
N LEU A 66 9.52 10.95 -5.02
CA LEU A 66 10.86 11.26 -4.55
C LEU A 66 10.96 12.74 -4.14
N GLY A 67 11.32 12.98 -2.88
CA GLY A 67 11.49 14.31 -2.31
C GLY A 67 10.19 15.05 -1.94
N ALA A 68 9.03 14.40 -2.00
CA ALA A 68 7.74 15.06 -1.69
C ALA A 68 7.71 15.67 -0.27
N ASP A 69 8.35 15.02 0.69
CA ASP A 69 8.37 15.45 2.10
C ASP A 69 9.62 16.26 2.48
N ASN A 70 10.51 16.56 1.52
CA ASN A 70 11.77 17.27 1.79
C ASN A 70 11.50 18.61 2.50
N GLU A 71 10.57 19.42 1.99
CA GLU A 71 10.31 20.72 2.58
C GLU A 71 9.75 20.62 4.01
N GLN A 72 8.80 19.70 4.24
CA GLN A 72 8.23 19.45 5.57
C GLN A 72 9.33 19.05 6.56
N VAL A 73 10.19 18.10 6.19
CA VAL A 73 11.22 17.58 7.09
C VAL A 73 12.31 18.64 7.32
N TYR A 74 12.92 19.19 6.28
CA TYR A 74 14.04 20.12 6.43
C TYR A 74 13.62 21.43 7.11
N ARG A 75 12.52 22.04 6.67
CA ARG A 75 12.11 23.35 7.21
C ARG A 75 11.22 23.23 8.44
N GLY A 76 10.37 22.21 8.49
CA GLY A 76 9.42 22.01 9.59
C GLY A 76 10.02 21.29 10.79
N GLU A 77 10.61 20.11 10.59
CA GLU A 77 11.10 19.26 11.68
C GLU A 77 12.55 19.60 12.08
N LEU A 78 13.40 19.91 11.09
CA LEU A 78 14.82 20.22 11.32
C LEU A 78 15.12 21.73 11.45
N GLY A 79 14.14 22.59 11.15
CA GLY A 79 14.24 24.04 11.36
C GLY A 79 15.16 24.79 10.40
N PHE A 80 15.44 24.24 9.21
CA PHE A 80 16.26 24.91 8.20
C PHE A 80 15.57 26.19 7.71
N SER A 81 16.35 27.25 7.56
CA SER A 81 15.89 28.47 6.92
C SER A 81 15.56 28.24 5.44
N ALA A 82 14.82 29.17 4.83
CA ALA A 82 14.50 29.12 3.40
C ALA A 82 15.78 29.15 2.54
N ASP A 83 16.79 29.91 2.96
CA ASP A 83 18.05 30.07 2.24
C ASP A 83 18.90 28.79 2.29
N GLU A 84 18.98 28.14 3.46
CA GLU A 84 19.67 26.85 3.60
C GLU A 84 19.02 25.77 2.74
N PHE A 85 17.68 25.67 2.77
CA PHE A 85 16.95 24.71 1.94
C PHE A 85 17.14 24.96 0.44
N ALA A 86 17.09 26.24 0.00
CA ALA A 86 17.35 26.62 -1.38
C ALA A 86 18.77 26.27 -1.81
N SER A 87 19.77 26.50 -0.95
CA SER A 87 21.17 26.14 -1.22
C SER A 87 21.36 24.64 -1.44
N LEU A 88 20.68 23.80 -0.65
CA LEU A 88 20.74 22.34 -0.83
C LEU A 88 20.17 21.89 -2.19
N ARG A 89 19.07 22.50 -2.63
CA ARG A 89 18.48 22.24 -3.96
C ARG A 89 19.39 22.71 -5.09
N GLU A 90 19.96 23.91 -4.98
CA GLU A 90 20.85 24.46 -6.01
C GLU A 90 22.10 23.60 -6.20
N ARG A 91 22.66 23.10 -5.09
CA ARG A 91 23.82 22.19 -5.07
C ARG A 91 23.48 20.75 -5.44
N LYS A 92 22.20 20.43 -5.71
CA LYS A 92 21.69 19.09 -6.03
C LYS A 92 22.01 18.03 -4.97
N ILE A 93 21.98 18.45 -3.71
CA ILE A 93 22.06 17.52 -2.58
C ILE A 93 20.68 16.90 -2.32
N ILE A 94 19.61 17.67 -2.58
CA ILE A 94 18.21 17.27 -2.52
C ILE A 94 17.43 17.74 -3.75
#